data_AF-A0A2P9H1Q2-F1
#
_entry.id   AF-A0A2P9H1Q2-F1
#
_cell.length_a   1.000
_cell.length_b   1.000
_cell.length_c   1.000
_cell.angle_alpha   90.00
_cell.angle_beta   90.00
_cell.angle_gamma   90.00
#
_symmetry.space_group_name_H-M   'P 1'
#
loop_
_entity.id
_entity.type
_entity.pdbx_description
1 polymer ?
#
loop_
_entity_poly.entity_id
_entity_poly.type
_entity_poly.pdbx_seq_one_letter_code
_entity_poly.pdbx_strand_id
1 'polypeptide(L)' 'MIVPGSNYWNMGLGLDKGDVEKDTEGIDTMKTLGRNMARLIEKITGCP' A
#
# COMPACT_ATOMS: atom_id res chain seq x y z
N MET A 1 7.89 -14.99 10.27
CA MET A 1 6.88 -13.94 10.00
C MET A 1 7.58 -12.81 9.27
N ILE A 2 7.17 -12.49 8.04
CA ILE A 2 7.68 -11.33 7.28
C ILE A 2 6.52 -10.35 7.13
N VAL A 3 6.74 -9.08 7.48
CA VAL A 3 5.73 -8.02 7.38
C VAL A 3 6.14 -7.09 6.24
N PRO A 4 5.45 -7.10 5.07
CA PRO A 4 5.66 -6.10 4.04
C PRO A 4 5.07 -4.79 4.54
N GLY A 5 5.84 -4.04 5.30
CA GLY A 5 5.41 -2.76 5.87
C GLY A 5 5.01 -1.76 4.78
N SER A 6 4.28 -0.73 5.18
CA SER A 6 4.08 0.49 4.40
C SER A 6 5.04 1.59 4.89
N ASN A 7 4.88 2.80 4.38
CA ASN A 7 5.63 3.98 4.84
C ASN A 7 4.94 4.73 6.00
N TYR A 8 3.66 4.44 6.31
CA TYR A 8 2.90 5.07 7.41
C TYR A 8 1.64 4.27 7.80
N TRP A 9 0.61 4.90 8.37
CA TRP A 9 -0.64 4.25 8.73
C TRP A 9 -1.35 3.69 7.48
N ASN A 10 -1.66 2.38 7.48
CA ASN A 10 -2.41 1.69 6.41
C ASN A 10 -3.91 2.06 6.36
N MET A 11 -4.24 3.35 6.34
CA MET A 11 -5.61 3.84 6.24
C MET A 11 -5.67 5.01 5.27
N GLY A 12 -6.78 5.12 4.56
CA GLY A 12 -7.14 6.33 3.81
C GLY A 12 -8.24 7.10 4.52
N LEU A 13 -8.31 8.41 4.29
CA LEU A 13 -9.29 9.33 4.86
C LEU A 13 -10.23 9.86 3.77
N GLY A 14 -11.54 9.83 4.05
CA GLY A 14 -12.56 10.39 3.19
C GLY A 14 -13.91 10.41 3.90
N LEU A 15 -14.60 11.55 3.88
CA LEU A 15 -15.91 11.70 4.50
C LEU A 15 -17.02 11.44 3.48
N ASP A 16 -16.95 12.10 2.33
CA ASP A 16 -17.90 11.92 1.24
C ASP A 16 -17.36 10.95 0.17
N LYS A 17 -18.27 10.45 -0.66
CA LYS A 17 -17.90 9.59 -1.80
C LYS A 17 -16.94 10.35 -2.73
N GLY A 18 -15.74 9.80 -2.90
CA GLY A 18 -14.70 10.36 -3.77
C GLY A 18 -13.67 11.22 -3.05
N ASP A 19 -13.86 11.58 -1.77
CA ASP A 19 -12.84 12.33 -1.03
C ASP A 19 -11.53 11.56 -0.83
N VAL A 20 -11.61 10.23 -0.82
CA VAL A 20 -10.43 9.35 -0.79
C VAL A 20 -9.48 9.59 -1.98
N GLU A 21 -9.97 10.10 -3.11
CA GLU A 21 -9.12 10.44 -4.26
C GLU A 21 -8.24 11.67 -4.00
N LYS A 22 -8.63 12.51 -3.03
CA LYS A 22 -7.88 13.68 -2.58
C LYS A 22 -6.90 13.36 -1.45
N ASP A 23 -6.99 12.17 -0.85
CA ASP A 23 -6.07 11.70 0.17
C ASP A 23 -4.75 11.25 -0.45
N THR A 24 -3.91 12.23 -0.81
CA THR A 24 -2.63 11.97 -1.48
C THR A 24 -1.70 11.12 -0.62
N GLU A 25 -1.71 11.31 0.71
CA GLU A 25 -0.89 10.54 1.63
C GLU A 25 -1.34 9.08 1.67
N GLY A 26 -2.62 8.83 1.91
CA GLY A 26 -3.18 7.47 1.95
C GLY A 26 -2.98 6.73 0.62
N ILE A 27 -3.16 7.43 -0.50
CA ILE A 27 -2.87 6.87 -1.84
C ILE A 27 -1.40 6.45 -1.96
N ASP A 28 -0.45 7.30 -1.56
CA ASP A 28 0.97 6.99 -1.68
C ASP A 28 1.43 5.91 -0.68
N THR A 29 0.80 5.83 0.48
CA THR A 29 0.97 4.72 1.42
C THR A 29 0.52 3.40 0.84
N MET A 30 -0.67 3.34 0.23
CA MET A 30 -1.19 2.13 -0.41
C MET A 30 -0.34 1.70 -1.62
N LYS A 31 0.14 2.65 -2.43
CA LYS A 31 1.10 2.35 -3.52
C LYS A 31 2.39 1.75 -2.97
N THR A 32 2.90 2.26 -1.84
CA THR A 32 4.13 1.74 -1.22
C THR A 32 3.93 0.33 -0.67
N LEU A 33 2.82 0.11 0.04
CA LEU A 33 2.44 -1.20 0.53
C LEU A 33 2.35 -2.22 -0.61
N GLY A 34 1.63 -1.89 -1.69
CA GLY A 34 1.49 -2.75 -2.86
C GLY A 34 2.83 -3.12 -3.52
N ARG A 35 3.74 -2.16 -3.69
CA ARG A 35 5.10 -2.44 -4.20
C ARG A 35 5.90 -3.36 -3.28
N ASN A 36 5.79 -3.18 -1.98
CA ASN A 36 6.49 -4.02 -1.00
C ASN A 36 5.93 -5.44 -0.99
N MET A 37 4.62 -5.59 -1.10
CA MET A 37 3.95 -6.89 -1.25
C MET A 37 4.37 -7.59 -2.55
N ALA A 38 4.36 -6.89 -3.69
CA ALA A 38 4.75 -7.47 -4.98
C ALA A 38 6.19 -8.01 -4.94
N ARG A 39 7.14 -7.21 -4.44
CA ARG A 39 8.54 -7.64 -4.26
C ARG A 39 8.68 -8.82 -3.31
N LEU A 40 7.87 -8.86 -2.24
CA LEU A 40 7.89 -9.98 -1.31
C LEU A 40 7.40 -11.26 -1.99
N ILE A 41 6.28 -11.18 -2.71
CA ILE A 41 5.70 -12.31 -3.45
C ILE A 41 6.72 -12.83 -4.47
N GLU A 42 7.29 -11.95 -5.30
CA GLU A 42 8.33 -12.30 -6.28
C GLU A 42 9.50 -13.07 -5.63
N LYS A 43 9.98 -12.62 -4.47
CA LYS A 43 11.07 -13.29 -3.74
C LYS A 43 10.68 -14.64 -3.14
N ILE A 44 9.41 -14.85 -2.80
CA ILE A 44 8.93 -16.11 -2.22
C ILE A 44 8.59 -17.12 -3.30
N THR A 45 8.03 -16.68 -4.44
CA THR A 45 7.58 -17.55 -5.52
C THR A 45 8.65 -17.79 -6.59
N GLY A 46 9.64 -16.89 -6.71
CA GLY A 46 10.69 -16.97 -7.73
C GLY A 46 10.17 -16.73 -9.16
N CYS A 47 8.96 -16.18 -9.32
CA CYS A 47 8.36 -15.87 -10.61
C CYS A 47 8.25 -14.35 -10.76
N PRO A 48 8.80 -13.77 -11.85
CA PRO A 48 8.69 -12.34 -12.14
C PRO A 48 7.27 -11.91 -12.54
#